data_AF-A0A7X5DCM9-F1
#
_entry.id   AF-A0A7X5DCM9-F1
#
_cell.length_a   1.000
_cell.length_b   1.000
_cell.length_c   1.000
_cell.angle_alpha   90.00
_cell.angle_beta   90.00
_cell.angle_gamma   90.00
#
_symmetry.space_group_name_H-M   'P 1'
#
loop_
_entity.id
_entity.type
_entity.pdbx_description
1 polymer ?
#
loop_
_entity_poly.entity_id
_entity_poly.type
_entity_poly.pdbx_seq_one_letter_code
_entity_poly.pdbx_strand_id
1 'polypeptide(L)'
;MNYILEIKAFYDWLEVNQLSTSAIALWHALMHIANKTGWQDTFTVAVSVLSAKTGLKKQAFYDGRAMLQNKGLISFKVREGKQSAVYKIHSFMSAKQTQDQTQDQTQDQTQDQ
;
A
#
# COMPACT_ATOMS: atom_id res chain seq x y z
N MET A 1 1.95 -10.93 2.73
CA MET A 1 0.87 -10.25 1.96
C MET A 1 0.67 -10.99 0.64
N ASN A 2 -0.51 -10.89 0.02
CA ASN A 2 -0.77 -11.46 -1.31
C ASN A 2 -0.78 -10.36 -2.37
N TYR A 3 0.21 -10.37 -3.28
CA TYR A 3 0.42 -9.29 -4.26
C TYR A 3 -0.82 -8.98 -5.10
N ILE A 4 -1.50 -10.01 -5.61
CA ILE A 4 -2.64 -9.83 -6.52
C ILE A 4 -3.85 -9.29 -5.75
N LEU A 5 -4.09 -9.78 -4.54
CA LEU A 5 -5.21 -9.31 -3.71
C LEU A 5 -4.98 -7.86 -3.25
N GLU A 6 -3.75 -7.47 -2.93
CA GLU A 6 -3.42 -6.08 -2.60
C GLU A 6 -3.67 -5.14 -3.78
N ILE A 7 -3.33 -5.55 -5.01
CA ILE A 7 -3.60 -4.76 -6.21
C ILE A 7 -5.11 -4.61 -6.42
N LYS A 8 -5.88 -5.71 -6.31
CA LYS A 8 -7.33 -5.65 -6.44
C LYS A 8 -7.95 -4.70 -5.41
N ALA A 9 -7.58 -4.88 -4.14
CA ALA A 9 -8.06 -4.04 -3.05
C ALA A 9 -7.67 -2.56 -3.21
N PHE A 10 -6.52 -2.28 -3.80
CA PHE A 10 -6.12 -0.91 -4.14
C PHE A 10 -7.04 -0.28 -5.21
N TYR A 11 -7.40 -1.04 -6.24
CA TYR A 11 -8.35 -0.56 -7.24
C TYR A 11 -9.76 -0.40 -6.67
N ASP A 12 -10.24 -1.33 -5.83
CA ASP A 12 -11.51 -1.18 -5.10
C ASP A 12 -11.48 0.10 -4.24
N TRP A 13 -10.37 0.37 -3.56
CA TRP A 13 -10.22 1.57 -2.74
C TRP A 13 -10.20 2.87 -3.57
N LEU A 14 -9.67 2.82 -4.80
CA LEU A 14 -9.65 3.94 -5.74
C LEU A 14 -11.04 4.32 -6.26
N GLU A 15 -12.03 3.42 -6.22
CA GLU A 15 -13.41 3.73 -6.66
C GLU A 15 -14.04 4.85 -5.81
N VAL A 16 -13.63 4.96 -4.55
CA VAL A 16 -14.14 5.95 -3.59
C VAL A 16 -13.07 6.93 -3.10
N ASN A 17 -11.83 6.79 -3.56
CA ASN A 17 -10.71 7.68 -3.19
C ASN A 17 -9.89 8.10 -4.41
N GLN A 18 -9.68 9.41 -4.55
CA GLN A 18 -8.85 9.92 -5.63
C GLN A 18 -7.38 9.94 -5.25
N LEU A 19 -6.54 9.54 -6.21
CA LEU A 19 -5.08 9.71 -6.20
C LEU A 19 -4.64 10.40 -7.49
N SER A 20 -3.55 11.17 -7.41
CA SER A 20 -2.87 11.68 -8.60
C SER A 20 -2.20 10.53 -9.35
N THR A 21 -2.00 10.71 -10.67
CA THR A 21 -1.28 9.74 -11.50
C THR A 21 0.12 9.43 -10.95
N SER A 22 0.80 10.42 -10.37
CA SER A 22 2.11 10.23 -9.74
C SER A 22 2.04 9.38 -8.48
N ALA A 23 1.02 9.56 -7.64
CA ALA A 23 0.78 8.73 -6.46
C ALA A 23 0.48 7.27 -6.86
N ILE A 24 -0.37 7.05 -7.87
CA ILE A 24 -0.70 5.70 -8.35
C ILE A 24 0.55 4.99 -8.85
N ALA A 25 1.31 5.62 -9.75
CA ALA A 25 2.54 5.04 -10.29
C ALA A 25 3.56 4.72 -9.19
N LEU A 26 3.70 5.62 -8.21
CA LEU A 26 4.61 5.44 -7.08
C LEU A 26 4.19 4.29 -6.17
N TRP A 27 2.89 4.16 -5.88
CA TRP A 27 2.37 3.07 -5.06
C TRP A 27 2.65 1.71 -5.70
N HIS A 28 2.40 1.56 -7.01
CA HIS A 28 2.70 0.32 -7.73
C HIS A 28 4.21 0.00 -7.72
N ALA A 29 5.08 1.00 -7.89
CA ALA A 29 6.52 0.79 -7.83
C ALA A 29 6.98 0.33 -6.44
N LEU A 30 6.45 0.92 -5.36
CA LEU A 30 6.75 0.53 -3.99
C LEU A 30 6.19 -0.87 -3.67
N MET A 31 4.97 -1.17 -4.09
CA MET A 31 4.34 -2.47 -3.90
C MET A 31 5.12 -3.60 -4.60
N HIS A 32 5.59 -3.36 -5.83
CA HIS A 32 6.44 -4.31 -6.54
C HIS A 32 7.78 -4.55 -5.82
N ILE A 33 8.40 -3.50 -5.27
CA ILE A 33 9.63 -3.63 -4.48
C ILE A 33 9.37 -4.42 -3.19
N ALA A 34 8.30 -4.10 -2.47
CA ALA A 34 7.91 -4.82 -1.25
C ALA A 34 7.75 -6.33 -1.52
N ASN A 35 7.04 -6.69 -2.60
CA ASN A 35 6.89 -8.07 -3.04
C ASN A 35 8.26 -8.72 -3.36
N LYS A 36 9.14 -8.02 -4.09
CA LYS A 36 10.48 -8.52 -4.42
C LYS A 36 11.35 -8.76 -3.18
N THR A 37 11.17 -7.96 -2.12
CA THR A 37 11.89 -8.13 -0.84
C THR A 37 11.29 -9.21 0.06
N GLY A 38 10.25 -9.93 -0.38
CA GLY A 38 9.58 -10.93 0.45
C GLY A 38 8.71 -10.32 1.55
N TRP A 39 8.12 -9.15 1.32
CA TRP A 39 7.20 -8.47 2.24
C TRP A 39 7.81 -8.09 3.59
N GLN A 40 9.04 -7.56 3.58
CA GLN A 40 9.62 -6.98 4.79
C GLN A 40 8.76 -5.82 5.30
N ASP A 41 8.63 -5.72 6.63
CA ASP A 41 7.84 -4.65 7.28
C ASP A 41 8.31 -3.25 6.84
N THR A 42 9.62 -3.10 6.67
CA THR A 42 10.22 -1.91 6.10
C THR A 42 11.31 -2.26 5.10
N PHE A 43 11.49 -1.42 4.08
CA PHE A 43 12.55 -1.57 3.09
C PHE A 43 13.13 -0.21 2.71
N THR A 44 14.38 -0.21 2.25
CA THR A 44 15.11 1.01 1.90
C THR A 44 15.20 1.15 0.38
N VAL A 45 14.78 2.30 -0.16
CA VAL A 45 14.89 2.57 -1.60
C VAL A 45 15.24 4.03 -1.87
N ALA A 46 16.14 4.25 -2.82
CA ALA A 46 16.56 5.57 -3.25
C ALA A 46 15.48 6.25 -4.11
N VAL A 47 15.38 7.58 -4.00
CA VAL A 47 14.48 8.38 -4.86
C VAL A 47 14.82 8.18 -6.34
N SER A 48 16.10 8.09 -6.71
CA SER A 48 16.53 7.85 -8.09
C SER A 48 15.99 6.53 -8.66
N VAL A 49 15.95 5.47 -7.87
CA VAL A 49 15.40 4.16 -8.28
C VAL A 49 13.90 4.26 -8.51
N LEU A 50 13.17 4.94 -7.62
CA LEU A 50 11.73 5.12 -7.78
C LEU A 50 11.40 6.03 -8.97
N SER A 51 12.15 7.12 -9.16
CA SER A 51 12.03 7.98 -10.35
C SER A 51 12.30 7.21 -11.63
N ALA A 52 13.33 6.35 -11.67
CA ALA A 52 13.62 5.52 -12.85
C ALA A 52 12.50 4.51 -13.15
N LYS A 53 11.89 3.90 -12.13
CA LYS A 53 10.78 2.95 -12.29
C LYS A 53 9.46 3.60 -12.70
N THR A 54 9.21 4.80 -12.22
CA THR A 54 7.93 5.50 -12.39
C THR A 54 7.95 6.52 -13.54
N GLY A 55 9.13 6.89 -14.03
CA GLY A 55 9.30 8.01 -14.96
C GLY A 55 9.02 9.39 -14.35
N LEU A 56 8.82 9.46 -13.02
CA LEU A 56 8.43 10.71 -12.37
C LEU A 56 9.60 11.66 -12.21
N LYS A 57 9.36 12.91 -12.59
CA LYS A 57 10.21 14.04 -12.22
C LYS A 57 10.16 14.25 -10.71
N LYS A 58 11.21 14.89 -10.17
CA LYS A 58 11.42 15.09 -8.73
C LYS A 58 10.22 15.72 -8.01
N GLN A 59 9.59 16.74 -8.58
CA GLN A 59 8.42 17.39 -8.00
C GLN A 59 7.24 16.42 -7.87
N ALA A 60 6.84 15.81 -8.99
CA ALA A 60 5.73 14.84 -9.03
C ALA A 60 5.97 13.63 -8.12
N PHE A 61 7.23 13.19 -7.96
CA PHE A 61 7.60 12.15 -7.01
C PHE A 61 7.28 12.56 -5.56
N TYR A 62 7.69 13.77 -5.14
CA TYR A 62 7.45 14.22 -3.77
C TYR A 62 5.98 14.48 -3.50
N ASP A 63 5.26 15.06 -4.46
CA ASP A 63 3.80 15.28 -4.36
C ASP A 63 3.06 13.94 -4.25
N GLY A 64 3.42 12.97 -5.09
CA GLY A 64 2.87 11.62 -5.05
C GLY A 64 3.17 10.94 -3.71
N ARG A 65 4.41 11.04 -3.22
CA ARG A 65 4.82 10.45 -1.93
C ARG A 65 4.07 11.06 -0.75
N ALA A 66 3.92 12.39 -0.72
CA ALA A 66 3.17 13.08 0.32
C ALA A 66 1.69 12.68 0.30
N MET A 67 1.08 12.58 -0.89
CA MET A 67 -0.30 12.15 -1.04
C MET A 67 -0.53 10.72 -0.53
N LEU A 68 0.35 9.78 -0.89
CA LEU A 68 0.27 8.39 -0.40
C LEU A 68 0.39 8.31 1.12
N GLN A 69 1.28 9.13 1.72
CA GLN A 69 1.42 9.19 3.17
C GLN A 69 0.16 9.78 3.83
N ASN A 70 -0.37 10.88 3.30
CA ASN A 70 -1.58 11.53 3.83
C ASN A 70 -2.81 10.63 3.74
N LYS A 71 -2.88 9.77 2.71
CA LYS A 71 -3.94 8.76 2.55
C LYS A 71 -3.69 7.50 3.38
N GLY A 72 -2.60 7.44 4.14
CA GLY A 72 -2.28 6.29 4.99
C GLY A 72 -1.96 5.03 4.21
N LEU A 73 -1.53 5.14 2.95
CA LEU A 73 -1.17 3.99 2.11
C LEU A 73 0.28 3.55 2.33
N ILE A 74 1.14 4.49 2.72
CA ILE A 74 2.54 4.23 3.04
C ILE A 74 2.97 5.03 4.27
N SER A 75 4.01 4.58 4.93
CA SER A 75 4.84 5.39 5.82
C SER A 75 6.25 5.49 5.26
N PHE A 76 6.89 6.65 5.40
CA PHE A 76 8.31 6.78 5.06
C PHE A 76 9.09 7.59 6.09
N LYS A 77 10.38 7.26 6.24
CA LYS A 77 11.34 8.02 7.05
C LYS A 77 12.55 8.37 6.20
N VAL A 78 12.85 9.66 6.10
CA VAL A 78 14.10 10.15 5.52
C VAL A 78 15.20 9.93 6.56
N ARG A 79 16.28 9.27 6.16
CA ARG A 79 17.48 9.12 7.00
C ARG A 79 18.36 10.35 6.84
N GLU A 80 19.16 10.68 7.85
CA GLU A 80 20.10 11.80 7.78
C GLU A 80 21.10 11.61 6.63
N GLY A 81 21.43 12.72 5.95
CA GLY A 81 22.26 12.72 4.75
C GLY A 81 21.52 12.38 3.45
N LYS A 82 22.25 12.28 2.33
CA LYS A 82 21.71 11.91 1.00
C LYS A 82 21.31 10.42 0.89
N GLN A 83 20.96 9.79 2.00
CA GLN A 83 20.68 8.36 2.04
C GLN A 83 19.26 8.03 1.58
N SER A 84 19.08 6.79 1.12
CA SER A 84 17.80 6.23 0.74
C SER A 84 16.79 6.31 1.89
N ALA A 85 15.52 6.61 1.55
CA ALA A 85 14.45 6.63 2.54
C ALA A 85 13.98 5.21 2.86
N VAL A 86 13.53 5.02 4.10
CA VAL A 86 12.87 3.79 4.56
C VAL A 86 11.39 3.92 4.26
N TYR A 87 10.80 2.88 3.68
CA TYR A 87 9.39 2.81 3.34
C TYR A 87 8.74 1.62 4.02
N LYS A 88 7.46 1.79 4.35
CA LYS A 88 6.53 0.75 4.79
C LYS A 88 5.27 0.87 3.95
N ILE A 89 4.82 -0.23 3.37
CA ILE A 89 3.52 -0.33 2.71
C ILE A 89 2.48 -0.75 3.75
N HIS A 90 1.33 -0.09 3.77
CA HIS A 90 0.20 -0.52 4.58
C HIS A 90 -0.68 -1.46 3.74
N SER A 91 -0.91 -2.67 4.26
CA SER A 91 -1.69 -3.71 3.58
C SER A 91 -3.18 -3.40 3.67
N PHE A 92 -3.89 -3.50 2.55
CA PHE A 92 -5.35 -3.43 2.52
C PHE A 92 -5.98 -4.68 3.09
N MET A 93 -5.37 -5.84 2.86
CA MET A 93 -5.93 -7.15 3.25
C MET A 93 -5.75 -7.44 4.75
N SER A 94 -4.73 -6.87 5.40
CA SER A 94 -4.47 -7.12 6.82
C SER A 94 -5.55 -6.54 7.74
N ALA A 95 -6.33 -5.55 7.28
CA ALA A 95 -7.49 -5.03 8.00
C ALA A 95 -8.78 -5.84 7.76
N LYS A 96 -8.88 -6.55 6.62
CA LYS A 96 -10.06 -7.37 6.28
C LYS A 96 -10.11 -8.70 7.02
N GLN A 97 -8.95 -9.26 7.43
CA GLN A 97 -8.93 -10.52 8.20
C GLN A 97 -9.60 -10.42 9.59
N THR A 98 -9.92 -9.22 10.08
CA THR A 98 -10.65 -9.05 11.34
C THR A 98 -12.18 -8.90 11.15
N GLN A 99 -12.69 -8.78 9.91
CA GLN A 99 -14.13 -8.64 9.66
C GLN A 99 -14.79 -9.92 9.10
N ASP A 100 -14.03 -10.84 8.50
CA ASP A 100 -14.59 -12.09 7.97
C ASP A 100 -14.71 -13.24 9.01
N GLN A 101 -14.32 -13.04 10.28
CA GLN A 101 -14.45 -14.07 11.33
C GLN A 101 -15.71 -13.91 12.22
N THR A 102 -16.67 -13.05 11.88
CA THR A 102 -17.89 -12.84 12.71
C THR A 102 -19.22 -13.13 12.00
N GLN A 103 -19.23 -13.85 10.87
CA GLN A 103 -20.47 -14.17 10.16
C GLN A 103 -20.69 -15.66 9.85
N ASP A 104 -20.17 -16.57 10.67
CA ASP A 104 -20.45 -18.01 10.50
C ASP A 104 -20.84 -18.74 11.80
N GLN A 105 -21.46 -18.04 12.76
CA GLN A 105 -22.14 -18.66 13.91
C GLN A 105 -23.40 -17.90 14.32
N THR A 106 -24.42 -17.84 13.45
CA THR A 106 -25.81 -17.66 13.92
C THR A 106 -26.81 -18.21 12.91
N GLN A 107 -26.68 -19.49 12.54
CA GLN A 107 -27.72 -20.20 11.81
C GLN A 107 -27.69 -21.69 12.17
N ASP A 108 -27.83 -21.98 13.46
CA ASP A 108 -28.45 -23.23 13.86
C ASP A 108 -29.14 -23.01 15.21
N GLN A 109 -30.28 -23.67 15.42
CA GLN A 109 -31.24 -23.48 16.53
C GLN A 109 -32.30 -22.40 16.32
N THR A 110 -33.20 -22.62 15.36
CA THR A 110 -34.63 -22.53 15.67
C THR A 110 -35.42 -23.53 14.83
N GLN A 111 -35.33 -24.79 15.21
CA GLN A 111 -36.27 -25.82 14.79
C GLN A 111 -36.58 -26.67 16.02
N ASP A 112 -37.54 -26.20 16.81
CA ASP A 112 -38.50 -27.03 17.56
C ASP A 112 -39.43 -26.12 18.37
N GLN A 113 -40.62 -25.88 17.82
CA GLN A 113 -41.88 -25.84 18.56
C GLN A 113 -43.06 -26.11 17.63
#